data_AF-A0A842NAG0-F1
#
_entry.id   AF-A0A842NAG0-F1
#
_cell.length_a   1.000
_cell.length_b   1.000
_cell.length_c   1.000
_cell.angle_alpha   90.00
_cell.angle_beta   90.00
_cell.angle_gamma   90.00
#
_symmetry.space_group_name_H-M   'P 1'
#
loop_
_entity.id
_entity.type
_entity.pdbx_description
1 polymer ?
#
loop_
_entity_poly.entity_id
_entity_poly.type
_entity_poly.pdbx_seq_one_letter_code
_entity_poly.pdbx_strand_id
1 'polypeptide(L)' 'MEEIEVEGAAEGYVELFNRYGVDYIFSSPGTEFVPLCEYPAKYNSQGKKPFYINTSHEAVSLTMSKGYAMATGRP' A
#
# COMPACT_ATOMS: atom_id res chain seq x y z
N MET A 1 6.96 -18.80 -8.76
CA MET A 1 6.52 -17.40 -8.65
C MET A 1 7.31 -16.64 -9.70
N GLU A 2 6.65 -15.82 -10.54
CA GLU A 2 7.35 -15.10 -11.61
C GLU A 2 8.25 -14.01 -11.01
N GLU A 3 9.48 -13.93 -11.49
CA GLU A 3 10.43 -12.88 -11.11
C GLU A 3 9.95 -11.53 -11.65
N ILE A 4 10.14 -10.47 -10.88
CA ILE A 4 9.69 -9.11 -11.21
C ILE A 4 10.89 -8.20 -11.27
N GLU A 5 11.01 -7.46 -12.35
CA GLU A 5 11.93 -6.35 -12.44
C GLU A 5 11.26 -5.11 -11.84
N VAL A 6 11.95 -4.44 -10.92
CA VAL A 6 11.43 -3.28 -10.19
C VAL A 6 12.40 -2.13 -10.25
N GLU A 7 11.87 -0.91 -10.39
CA GLU A 7 12.65 0.34 -10.39
C GLU A 7 13.25 0.62 -9.00
N GLY A 8 12.65 0.08 -7.93
CA GLY A 8 13.18 0.21 -6.58
C GLY A 8 12.46 -0.66 -5.54
N ALA A 9 12.99 -0.65 -4.31
CA ALA A 9 12.48 -1.50 -3.23
C ALA A 9 11.00 -1.26 -2.90
N ALA A 10 10.55 0.01 -2.93
CA ALA A 10 9.16 0.35 -2.67
C ALA A 10 8.20 -0.27 -3.70
N GLU A 11 8.55 -0.29 -4.99
CA GLU A 11 7.77 -0.97 -6.02
C GLU A 11 7.71 -2.48 -5.76
N GLY A 12 8.85 -3.09 -5.39
CA GLY A 12 8.91 -4.49 -5.00
C GLY A 12 8.00 -4.83 -3.83
N TYR A 13 7.91 -3.96 -2.82
CA TYR A 13 6.97 -4.15 -1.71
C TYR A 13 5.51 -4.02 -2.13
N VAL A 14 5.17 -3.08 -3.01
CA VAL A 14 3.79 -2.94 -3.52
C VAL A 14 3.36 -4.18 -4.30
N GLU A 15 4.24 -4.69 -5.16
CA GLU A 15 4.00 -5.93 -5.91
C GLU A 15 3.91 -7.14 -4.99
N LEU A 16 4.75 -7.20 -3.95
CA LEU A 16 4.65 -8.23 -2.90
C LEU A 16 3.27 -8.17 -2.22
N PHE A 17 2.82 -6.99 -1.78
CA PHE A 17 1.52 -6.84 -1.14
C PHE A 17 0.36 -7.24 -2.05
N ASN A 18 0.43 -6.89 -3.34
CA ASN A 18 -0.54 -7.35 -4.34
C ASN A 18 -0.60 -8.89 -4.40
N ARG A 19 0.57 -9.55 -4.49
CA ARG A 19 0.68 -11.01 -4.55
C ARG A 19 0.19 -11.72 -3.28
N TYR A 20 0.31 -11.07 -2.13
CA TYR A 20 -0.20 -11.57 -0.84
C TYR A 20 -1.68 -11.24 -0.61
N GLY A 21 -2.35 -10.59 -1.57
CA GLY A 21 -3.78 -10.31 -1.51
C GLY A 21 -4.15 -9.18 -0.56
N VAL A 22 -3.22 -8.25 -0.30
CA VAL A 22 -3.50 -7.01 0.43
C VAL A 22 -4.43 -6.15 -0.40
N ASP A 23 -5.52 -5.69 0.20
CA ASP A 23 -6.52 -4.89 -0.51
C ASP A 23 -6.22 -3.39 -0.46
N TYR A 24 -5.67 -2.90 0.65
CA TYR A 24 -5.48 -1.48 0.91
C TYR A 24 -4.13 -1.17 1.55
N ILE A 25 -3.54 -0.05 1.15
CA ILE A 25 -2.44 0.61 1.87
C ILE A 25 -3.00 1.92 2.42
N PHE A 26 -3.21 2.00 3.74
CA PHE A 26 -3.54 3.26 4.42
C PHE A 26 -2.26 3.95 4.85
N SER A 27 -2.07 5.21 4.45
CA SER A 27 -0.84 5.93 4.76
C SER A 27 -1.12 7.41 5.05
N SER A 28 -0.28 7.98 5.90
CA SER A 28 -0.08 9.42 6.04
C SER A 28 1.28 9.74 5.40
N PRO A 29 1.31 10.46 4.26
CA PRO A 29 2.56 10.74 3.58
C PRO A 29 3.54 11.57 4.43
N GLY A 30 4.82 11.29 4.26
CA GLY A 30 5.93 12.01 4.90
C GLY A 30 7.13 12.08 3.96
N THR A 31 7.97 13.09 4.12
CA THR A 31 9.13 13.34 3.24
C THR A 31 10.21 12.27 3.37
N GLU A 32 10.25 11.56 4.50
CA GLU A 32 11.23 10.51 4.81
C GLU A 32 10.98 9.21 4.03
N PHE A 33 9.81 9.06 3.41
CA PHE A 33 9.39 7.83 2.73
C PHE A 33 8.54 8.10 1.47
N VAL A 34 8.96 9.09 0.68
CA VAL A 34 8.32 9.47 -0.60
C VAL A 34 8.07 8.25 -1.52
N PRO A 35 9.02 7.32 -1.74
CA PRO A 35 8.77 6.17 -2.61
C PRO A 35 7.62 5.27 -2.14
N LEU A 36 7.38 5.16 -0.83
CA LEU A 36 6.27 4.38 -0.26
C LEU A 36 4.90 5.05 -0.44
N CYS A 37 4.86 6.26 -0.99
CA CYS A 37 3.63 6.94 -1.40
C CYS A 37 3.48 6.96 -2.93
N GLU A 38 4.57 7.26 -3.65
CA GLU A 38 4.55 7.42 -5.11
C GLU A 38 4.30 6.11 -5.85
N TYR A 39 4.98 5.01 -5.46
CA TYR A 39 4.81 3.73 -6.14
C TYR A 39 3.39 3.17 -5.99
N PRO A 40 2.78 3.12 -4.79
CA PRO A 40 1.37 2.73 -4.66
C PRO A 40 0.42 3.61 -5.50
N ALA A 41 0.66 4.92 -5.55
CA ALA A 41 -0.15 5.83 -6.36
C ALA A 41 -0.01 5.54 -7.87
N LYS A 42 1.22 5.31 -8.36
CA LYS A 42 1.51 4.85 -9.75
C LYS A 42 0.87 3.49 -10.02
N TYR A 43 0.84 2.60 -9.02
CA TYR A 43 0.25 1.27 -9.13
C TYR A 43 -1.28 1.36 -9.28
N ASN A 44 -1.93 2.24 -8.52
CA ASN A 44 -3.38 2.46 -8.65
C ASN A 44 -3.79 3.22 -9.89
N SER A 45 -2.96 4.13 -10.42
CA SER A 45 -3.25 4.78 -11.70
C SER A 45 -3.28 3.79 -12.87
N GLN A 46 -2.67 2.60 -12.71
CA GLN A 46 -2.78 1.46 -13.62
C GLN A 46 -3.97 0.54 -13.33
N GLY A 47 -4.84 0.88 -12.37
CA GLY A 47 -5.98 0.07 -11.96
C GLY A 47 -5.64 -1.18 -11.16
N LYS A 48 -4.44 -1.26 -10.58
CA LYS A 48 -3.96 -2.42 -9.82
C LYS A 48 -4.10 -2.22 -8.29
N LYS A 49 -4.19 -3.33 -7.55
CA LYS A 49 -4.25 -3.40 -6.07
C LYS A 49 -2.87 -3.65 -5.46
N PRO A 50 -2.58 -3.27 -4.21
CA PRO A 50 -3.49 -2.71 -3.20
C PRO A 50 -3.88 -1.25 -3.48
N PHE A 51 -5.10 -0.85 -3.10
CA PHE A 51 -5.57 0.53 -3.19
C PHE A 51 -4.91 1.40 -2.11
N TYR A 52 -4.19 2.41 -2.55
CA TYR A 52 -3.55 3.43 -1.73
C TYR A 52 -4.57 4.47 -1.29
N ILE A 53 -4.72 4.59 0.03
CA ILE A 53 -5.63 5.53 0.68
C ILE A 53 -4.77 6.49 1.49
N ASN A 54 -4.64 7.72 0.98
CA ASN A 54 -4.05 8.81 1.73
C ASN A 54 -5.03 9.29 2.80
N THR A 55 -4.63 9.12 4.06
CA THR A 55 -5.46 9.45 5.24
C THR A 55 -5.07 10.78 5.90
N SER A 56 -4.01 11.44 5.41
CA SER A 56 -3.47 12.74 5.90
C SER A 56 -3.07 12.81 7.38
N HIS A 57 -3.37 11.80 8.19
CA HIS A 57 -3.04 11.73 9.61
C HIS A 57 -2.78 10.28 10.04
N GLU A 58 -1.64 10.04 10.70
CA GLU A 58 -1.17 8.70 11.06
C GLU A 58 -2.16 7.93 11.94
N ALA A 59 -2.78 8.61 12.92
CA ALA A 59 -3.82 8.00 13.75
C ALA A 59 -4.99 7.44 12.92
N VAL A 60 -5.39 8.13 11.84
CA VAL A 60 -6.44 7.65 10.94
C VAL A 60 -5.94 6.45 10.15
N SER A 61 -4.70 6.49 9.63
CA SER A 61 -4.08 5.34 8.95
C SER A 61 -4.14 4.09 9.82
N LEU A 62 -3.68 4.21 11.07
CA LEU A 62 -3.63 3.09 12.02
C LEU A 62 -5.01 2.54 12.36
N THR A 63 -5.97 3.41 12.69
CA THR A 63 -7.32 2.97 13.05
C THR A 63 -8.05 2.32 11.88
N MET A 64 -7.88 2.85 10.66
CA MET A 64 -8.46 2.26 9.45
C MET A 64 -7.88 0.88 9.16
N SER A 65 -6.56 0.72 9.18
CA SER A 65 -5.90 -0.59 9.00
C SER A 65 -6.37 -1.60 10.04
N LYS A 66 -6.42 -1.21 11.32
CA LYS A 66 -6.88 -2.08 12.41
C LYS A 66 -8.35 -2.47 12.24
N GLY A 67 -9.22 -1.51 11.95
CA GLY A 67 -10.65 -1.75 11.76
C GLY A 67 -10.93 -2.68 10.59
N TYR A 68 -10.24 -2.48 9.47
CA TYR A 68 -10.34 -3.33 8.28
C TYR A 68 -9.94 -4.78 8.61
N ALA A 69 -8.79 -4.97 9.24
CA ALA A 69 -8.31 -6.30 9.62
C ALA A 69 -9.27 -6.99 10.61
N MET A 70 -9.80 -6.27 11.60
CA MET A 70 -10.77 -6.82 12.55
C MET A 70 -12.10 -7.20 11.89
N ALA A 71 -12.58 -6.40 10.94
CA ALA A 71 -13.88 -6.63 10.29
C ALA A 71 -13.83 -7.75 9.23
N THR A 72 -12.69 -7.93 8.57
CA THR A 72 -12.57 -8.81 7.41
C THR A 72 -11.69 -10.04 7.64
N GLY A 73 -10.82 -10.01 8.65
CA GLY A 73 -9.76 -11.00 8.84
C GLY A 73 -8.65 -10.95 7.78
N ARG A 74 -8.63 -9.92 6.93
CA ARG A 74 -7.67 -9.75 5.84
C ARG A 74 -6.57 -8.75 6.23
N PRO A 75 -5.34 -8.91 5.69
CA PRO A 75 -4.25 -7.98 5.92
C PRO A 75 -4.48 -6.62 5.25
#